data_AF-A0A1S6FLV0-F1
#
_entry.id   AF-A0A1S6FLV0-F1
#
_cell.length_a   1.000
_cell.length_b   1.000
_cell.length_c   1.000
_cell.angle_alpha   90.00
_cell.angle_beta   90.00
_cell.angle_gamma   90.00
#
_symmetry.space_group_name_H-M   'P 1'
#
loop_
_entity.id
_entity.type
_entity.pdbx_description
1 polymer ?
#
loop_
_entity_poly.entity_id
_entity_poly.type
_entity_poly.pdbx_seq_one_letter_code
_entity_poly.pdbx_strand_id
1 'polypeptide(L)'
;METPVEPKDFAEIVDTLIEAQAMLASSIYVDLVNLGLIDADAAGRRLHALGDIAASPLQRHPEVAAALGNRIRSYAEGFERAGPDRARPRARLRIVNGGKA
;
A
#
# COMPACT_ATOMS: atom_id res chain seq x y z
N MET A 1 -21.29 -13.22 29.19
CA MET A 1 -20.10 -14.09 29.14
C MET A 1 -19.34 -13.71 27.89
N GLU A 2 -18.11 -13.21 28.03
CA GLU A 2 -17.23 -12.94 26.88
C GLU A 2 -16.73 -14.28 26.33
N THR A 3 -16.91 -14.50 25.03
CA THR A 3 -16.43 -15.70 24.35
C THR A 3 -14.90 -15.71 24.40
N PRO A 4 -14.24 -16.80 24.83
CA PRO A 4 -12.79 -16.88 24.81
C PRO A 4 -12.30 -16.75 23.37
N VAL A 5 -11.44 -15.75 23.11
CA VAL A 5 -10.80 -15.58 21.80
C VAL A 5 -9.69 -16.62 21.68
N GLU A 6 -9.72 -17.44 20.64
CA GLU A 6 -8.67 -18.44 20.42
C GLU A 6 -7.48 -17.80 19.69
N PRO A 7 -6.22 -18.26 19.94
CA PRO A 7 -5.03 -17.76 19.24
C PRO A 7 -5.14 -17.78 17.71
N LYS A 8 -5.95 -18.70 17.18
CA LYS A 8 -6.25 -18.85 15.76
C LYS A 8 -7.03 -17.67 15.19
N ASP A 9 -7.85 -17.00 16.01
CA ASP A 9 -8.67 -15.85 15.62
C ASP A 9 -7.78 -14.60 15.55
N PHE A 10 -6.75 -14.51 16.40
CA PHE A 10 -5.75 -13.44 16.34
C PHE A 10 -4.90 -13.50 15.07
N ALA A 11 -4.53 -14.69 14.59
CA ALA A 11 -3.78 -14.83 13.33
C ALA A 11 -4.57 -14.30 12.12
N GLU A 12 -5.87 -14.58 12.07
CA GLU A 12 -6.76 -14.09 11.00
C GLU A 12 -6.94 -12.57 11.04
N ILE A 13 -7.06 -12.00 12.24
CA ILE A 13 -7.12 -10.55 12.42
C ILE A 13 -5.83 -9.90 11.94
N VAL A 14 -4.67 -10.47 12.28
CA VAL A 14 -3.36 -9.94 11.84
C VAL A 14 -3.22 -10.01 10.33
N ASP A 15 -3.55 -11.14 9.69
CA ASP A 15 -3.52 -11.28 8.23
C ASP A 15 -4.44 -10.25 7.56
N THR A 16 -5.68 -10.12 8.04
CA THR A 16 -6.65 -9.13 7.55
C THR A 16 -6.13 -7.69 7.70
N LEU A 17 -5.46 -7.37 8.81
CA LEU A 17 -4.88 -6.06 9.04
C LEU A 17 -3.72 -5.78 8.08
N ILE A 18 -2.84 -6.77 7.83
CA ILE A 18 -1.74 -6.65 6.88
C ILE A 18 -2.30 -6.41 5.47
N GLU A 19 -3.31 -7.19 5.05
CA GLU A 19 -3.96 -7.04 3.75
C GLU A 19 -4.59 -5.64 3.60
N ALA A 20 -5.38 -5.20 4.58
CA ALA A 20 -6.05 -3.90 4.56
C ALA A 20 -5.04 -2.75 4.53
N GLN A 21 -3.98 -2.81 5.35
CA GLN A 21 -2.92 -1.81 5.36
C GLN A 21 -2.17 -1.77 4.03
N ALA A 22 -1.90 -2.93 3.42
CA ALA A 22 -1.24 -3.01 2.14
C ALA A 22 -2.10 -2.43 0.99
N MET A 23 -3.40 -2.68 1.01
CA MET A 23 -4.35 -2.07 0.07
C MET A 23 -4.43 -0.54 0.24
N LEU A 24 -4.55 -0.05 1.47
CA LEU A 24 -4.60 1.38 1.74
C LEU A 24 -3.30 2.08 1.37
N ALA A 25 -2.17 1.55 1.79
CA ALA A 25 -0.86 2.12 1.49
C ALA A 25 -0.58 2.14 -0.01
N SER A 26 -0.93 1.07 -0.74
CA SER A 26 -0.73 1.03 -2.19
C SER A 26 -1.57 2.09 -2.93
N SER A 27 -2.83 2.28 -2.53
CA SER A 27 -3.68 3.36 -3.06
C SER A 27 -3.06 4.74 -2.79
N ILE A 28 -2.61 4.99 -1.56
CA ILE A 28 -2.01 6.28 -1.16
C ILE A 28 -0.75 6.57 -1.99
N TYR A 29 0.14 5.58 -2.19
CA TYR A 29 1.34 5.80 -3.01
C TYR A 29 1.00 6.16 -4.45
N VAL A 30 -0.02 5.53 -5.04
CA VAL A 30 -0.49 5.87 -6.39
C VAL A 30 -1.02 7.30 -6.45
N ASP A 31 -1.83 7.71 -5.49
CA ASP A 31 -2.36 9.08 -5.45
C ASP A 31 -1.26 10.12 -5.24
N LEU A 32 -0.30 9.86 -4.35
CA LEU A 32 0.82 10.77 -4.11
C LEU A 32 1.70 10.96 -5.35
N VAL A 33 1.93 9.90 -6.14
CA VAL A 33 2.64 10.00 -7.42
C VAL A 33 1.82 10.80 -8.44
N ASN A 34 0.53 10.50 -8.58
CA ASN A 34 -0.36 11.20 -9.51
C ASN A 34 -0.48 12.70 -9.21
N LEU A 35 -0.44 13.08 -7.93
CA LEU A 35 -0.43 14.47 -7.48
C LEU A 35 0.95 15.14 -7.57
N GLY A 36 2.00 14.41 -7.96
CA GLY A 36 3.37 14.92 -8.03
C GLY A 36 3.96 15.26 -6.67
N LEU A 37 3.49 14.60 -5.60
CA LEU A 37 3.91 14.83 -4.22
C LEU A 37 5.10 13.94 -3.81
N ILE A 38 5.29 12.82 -4.51
CA ILE A 38 6.45 11.93 -4.34
C ILE A 38 6.96 11.48 -5.70
N ASP A 39 8.24 11.12 -5.76
CA ASP A 39 8.86 10.57 -6.96
C ASP A 39 8.34 9.15 -7.25
N ALA A 40 8.10 8.88 -8.54
CA ALA A 40 7.63 7.59 -9.04
C ALA A 40 8.56 6.43 -8.63
N ASP A 41 9.88 6.62 -8.71
CA ASP A 41 10.87 5.63 -8.29
C ASP A 41 10.82 5.36 -6.78
N ALA A 42 10.60 6.41 -5.99
CA ALA A 42 10.52 6.30 -4.55
C ALA A 42 9.22 5.63 -4.10
N ALA A 43 8.12 5.82 -4.84
CA ALA A 43 6.88 5.08 -4.65
C ALA A 43 7.03 3.61 -5.10
N GLY A 44 7.65 3.37 -6.25
CA GLY A 44 7.88 2.04 -6.82
C GLY A 44 8.65 1.13 -5.86
N ARG A 45 9.78 1.60 -5.29
CA ARG A 45 10.54 0.82 -4.29
C ARG A 45 9.72 0.46 -3.05
N ARG A 46 8.88 1.39 -2.58
CA ARG A 46 8.03 1.17 -1.39
C ARG A 46 6.89 0.20 -1.69
N LEU A 47 6.28 0.30 -2.86
CA LEU A 47 5.28 -0.65 -3.33
C LEU A 47 5.87 -2.05 -3.53
N HIS A 48 7.09 -2.15 -4.04
CA HIS A 48 7.76 -3.45 -4.18
C HIS A 48 7.96 -4.13 -2.83
N ALA A 49 8.54 -3.40 -1.86
CA ALA A 49 8.72 -3.91 -0.50
C ALA A 49 7.38 -4.26 0.18
N LEU A 50 6.33 -3.46 -0.04
CA LEU A 50 4.99 -3.74 0.46
C LEU A 50 4.39 -5.00 -0.16
N GLY A 51 4.63 -5.22 -1.46
CA GLY A 51 4.22 -6.43 -2.16
C GLY A 51 4.90 -7.68 -1.61
N ASP A 52 6.17 -7.59 -1.21
CA ASP A 52 6.89 -8.72 -0.60
C ASP A 52 6.37 -9.04 0.81
N ILE A 53 6.06 -8.02 1.60
CA ILE A 53 5.43 -8.19 2.92
C ILE A 53 4.04 -8.82 2.78
N ALA A 54 3.24 -8.32 1.83
CA ALA A 54 1.89 -8.81 1.58
C ALA A 54 1.87 -10.23 0.98
N ALA A 55 2.93 -10.64 0.28
CA ALA A 55 3.10 -11.99 -0.28
C ALA A 55 3.77 -12.99 0.67
N SER A 56 3.88 -12.67 1.96
CA SER A 56 4.55 -13.54 2.92
C SER A 56 3.94 -14.95 2.91
N PRO A 57 4.75 -16.02 2.70
CA PRO A 57 4.26 -17.40 2.70
C PRO A 57 3.87 -17.88 4.11
N LEU A 58 4.09 -17.07 5.14
CA LEU A 58 3.67 -17.32 6.51
C LEU A 58 2.21 -16.94 6.76
N GLN A 59 1.55 -16.27 5.79
CA GLN A 59 0.12 -15.99 5.88
C GLN A 59 -0.70 -17.28 5.76
N ARG A 60 -1.87 -17.28 6.42
CA ARG A 60 -2.75 -18.43 6.47
C ARG A 60 -3.32 -18.82 5.09
N HIS A 61 -3.45 -17.84 4.21
CA HIS A 61 -3.94 -17.98 2.83
C HIS A 61 -2.84 -17.57 1.82
N PRO A 62 -1.84 -18.43 1.56
CA PRO A 62 -0.67 -18.06 0.75
C PRO A 62 -1.02 -17.68 -0.69
N GLU A 63 -2.12 -18.21 -1.25
CA GLU A 63 -2.60 -17.86 -2.59
C GLU A 63 -3.15 -16.43 -2.65
N VAL A 64 -3.87 -16.01 -1.61
CA VAL A 64 -4.40 -14.64 -1.47
C VAL A 64 -3.25 -13.66 -1.25
N ALA A 65 -2.32 -14.01 -0.36
CA ALA A 65 -1.10 -13.26 -0.10
C ALA A 65 -0.30 -13.02 -1.40
N ALA A 66 -0.07 -14.08 -2.17
CA ALA A 66 0.64 -14.01 -3.44
C ALA A 66 -0.10 -13.13 -4.47
N ALA A 67 -1.42 -13.29 -4.60
CA ALA A 67 -2.23 -12.48 -5.51
C ALA A 67 -2.18 -10.98 -5.13
N LEU A 68 -2.29 -10.67 -3.84
CA LEU A 68 -2.19 -9.31 -3.33
C LEU A 68 -0.80 -8.70 -3.59
N GLY A 69 0.26 -9.43 -3.24
CA GLY A 69 1.63 -8.95 -3.47
C GLY A 69 1.95 -8.74 -4.95
N ASN A 70 1.47 -9.62 -5.83
CA ASN A 70 1.59 -9.45 -7.28
C ASN A 70 0.85 -8.19 -7.77
N ARG A 71 -0.36 -7.94 -7.26
CA ARG A 71 -1.12 -6.73 -7.59
C ARG A 71 -0.37 -5.47 -7.15
N ILE A 72 0.18 -5.45 -5.94
CA ILE A 72 0.93 -4.29 -5.45
C ILE A 72 2.21 -4.06 -6.27
N ARG A 73 2.95 -5.13 -6.61
CA ARG A 73 4.13 -5.05 -7.49
C ARG A 73 3.78 -4.53 -8.88
N SER A 74 2.60 -4.85 -9.41
CA SER A 74 2.15 -4.33 -10.71
C SER A 74 2.03 -2.80 -10.74
N TYR A 75 1.71 -2.15 -9.61
CA TYR A 75 1.71 -0.70 -9.50
C TYR A 75 3.14 -0.13 -9.53
N ALA A 76 4.09 -0.79 -8.87
CA ALA A 76 5.51 -0.41 -8.91
C ALA A 76 6.06 -0.47 -10.35
N GLU A 77 5.80 -1.58 -11.05
CA GLU A 77 6.19 -1.75 -12.45
C GLU A 77 5.52 -0.72 -13.37
N GLY A 78 4.29 -0.31 -13.05
CA GLY A 78 3.58 0.75 -13.76
C GLY A 78 4.32 2.08 -13.71
N PHE A 79 4.96 2.41 -12.58
CA PHE A 79 5.78 3.60 -12.43
C PHE A 79 7.10 3.50 -13.19
N GLU A 80 7.78 2.37 -13.12
CA GLU A 80 9.02 2.13 -13.87
C GLU A 80 8.78 2.26 -15.38
N ARG A 81 7.66 1.72 -15.88
CA ARG A 81 7.27 1.81 -17.29
C ARG A 81 6.83 3.20 -17.72
N ALA A 82 6.26 4.01 -16.82
CA ALA A 82 5.80 5.35 -17.14
C ALA A 82 6.95 6.34 -17.41
N GLY A 83 8.16 6.04 -16.93
CA GLY A 83 9.36 6.83 -17.14
C GLY A 83 9.36 8.20 -16.43
N PRO A 84 10.52 8.87 -16.33
CA PRO A 84 10.67 10.14 -15.63
C PRO A 84 9.91 11.32 -16.27
N ASP A 85 9.50 11.18 -17.54
CA ASP A 85 8.93 12.28 -18.36
C ASP A 85 7.45 12.59 -18.11
N ARG A 86 6.72 11.81 -17.29
CA ARG A 86 5.34 12.18 -16.88
C ARG A 86 5.25 12.92 -15.55
N ALA A 87 6.38 13.29 -14.95
CA ALA A 87 6.38 14.12 -13.75
C ALA A 87 6.08 15.59 -14.12
N ARG A 88 4.79 15.98 -14.05
CA ARG A 88 4.27 17.10 -13.23
C ARG A 88 2.99 17.72 -13.80
N PRO A 89 1.83 17.44 -13.18
CA PRO A 89 1.02 18.50 -12.63
C PRO A 89 1.64 18.87 -11.28
N ARG A 90 2.22 20.08 -11.16
CA ARG A 90 2.61 20.63 -9.86
C ARG A 90 1.31 20.91 -9.07
N ALA A 91 0.78 19.93 -8.35
CA ALA A 91 -0.29 20.19 -7.40
C ALA A 91 0.30 21.08 -6.28
N ARG A 92 0.07 22.38 -6.36
CA ARG A 92 0.26 23.29 -5.22
C ARG A 92 -0.81 22.93 -4.19
N LEU A 93 -0.50 22.01 -3.30
CA LEU A 93 -1.29 21.84 -2.09
C LEU A 93 -1.18 23.14 -1.29
N ARG A 94 -2.26 23.93 -1.28
CA ARG A 94 -2.42 25.02 -0.33
C ARG A 94 -2.68 24.37 1.01
N ILE A 95 -1.71 24.40 1.91
CA ILE A 95 -1.90 23.99 3.31
C ILE A 95 -3.04 24.84 3.85
N VAL A 96 -4.21 24.23 4.03
CA VAL A 96 -5.31 24.85 4.76
C VAL A 96 -5.07 24.47 6.21
N ASN A 97 -4.44 25.36 6.97
CA ASN A 97 -4.34 25.20 8.42
C ASN A 97 -5.77 25.20 9.00
N GLY A 98 -6.32 24.01 9.20
CA GLY A 98 -7.65 23.81 9.75
C GLY A 98 -7.63 23.80 11.28
N GLY A 99 -7.94 24.95 11.87
CA GLY A 99 -8.54 25.09 13.22
C GLY A 99 -7.56 25.30 14.37
N LYS A 100 -7.84 26.11 15.40
CA LYS A 100 -9.07 26.79 15.83
C LYS A 100 -8.70 28.01 16.72
N ALA A 101 -9.44 29.13 16.58
CA ALA A 101 -10.01 29.99 17.64
C ALA A 101 -10.55 31.28 16.99
#